data_AF-A0A0R2G316-F1
#
_entry.id   AF-A0A0R2G316-F1
#
_cell.length_a   1.000
_cell.length_b   1.000
_cell.length_c   1.000
_cell.angle_alpha   90.00
_cell.angle_beta   90.00
_cell.angle_gamma   90.00
#
_symmetry.space_group_name_H-M   'P 1'
#
loop_
_entity.id
_entity.type
_entity.pdbx_description
1 polymer ?
#
loop_
_entity_poly.entity_id
_entity_poly.type
_entity_poly.pdbx_seq_one_letter_code
_entity_poly.pdbx_strand_id
1 'polypeptide(L)'
;MQQLTPLAAYSDLAFDWSIVINEGTAGLTTIRQHLAATLSDCLAAHVTILCRPAMFFLIIHDHRQKVAIPGHIYPGTAQPYEIQLDGWPVNNSTAFMTIIHKYH
;
A
#
# COMPACT_ATOMS: atom_id res chain seq x y z
N MET A 1 17.16 14.05 12.33
CA MET A 1 17.37 12.62 12.58
C MET A 1 16.40 11.86 11.68
N GLN A 2 16.89 11.30 10.56
CA GLN A 2 16.08 10.38 9.75
C GLN A 2 15.98 9.08 10.54
N GLN A 3 14.79 8.77 11.02
CA GLN A 3 14.51 7.51 11.69
C GLN A 3 14.59 6.41 10.62
N LEU A 4 15.58 5.53 10.73
CA LEU A 4 15.71 4.35 9.87
C LEU A 4 14.50 3.47 10.15
N THR A 5 13.56 3.40 9.20
CA THR A 5 12.46 2.46 9.25
C THR A 5 13.05 1.05 9.41
N PRO A 6 12.61 0.24 10.40
CA PRO A 6 13.23 -1.06 10.68
C PRO A 6 13.18 -1.96 9.46
N LEU A 7 14.27 -2.71 9.21
CA LEU A 7 14.36 -3.70 8.13
C LEU A 7 13.19 -4.69 8.14
N ALA A 8 12.64 -4.99 9.33
CA ALA A 8 11.47 -5.83 9.54
C ALA A 8 10.19 -5.25 8.91
N ALA A 9 9.97 -3.93 8.98
CA ALA A 9 8.80 -3.30 8.40
C ALA A 9 8.81 -3.40 6.85
N TYR A 10 10.00 -3.37 6.25
CA TYR A 10 10.15 -3.59 4.81
C TYR A 10 9.96 -5.05 4.39
N SER A 11 10.33 -6.03 5.23
CA SER A 11 10.03 -7.44 4.95
C SER A 11 8.55 -7.77 5.09
N ASP A 12 7.89 -7.22 6.11
CA ASP A 12 6.45 -7.40 6.32
C ASP A 12 5.66 -6.78 5.18
N LEU A 13 6.06 -5.57 4.74
CA LEU A 13 5.45 -4.92 3.59
C LEU A 13 5.63 -5.74 2.29
N ALA A 14 6.80 -6.35 2.08
CA ALA A 14 7.02 -7.19 0.90
C ALA A 14 6.11 -8.44 0.91
N PHE A 15 5.96 -9.06 2.08
CA PHE A 15 5.05 -10.20 2.26
C PHE A 15 3.59 -9.81 2.05
N ASP A 16 3.11 -8.77 2.73
CA ASP A 16 1.75 -8.24 2.60
C ASP A 16 1.41 -7.91 1.15
N TRP A 17 2.31 -7.19 0.48
CA TRP A 17 2.03 -6.75 -0.88
C TRP A 17 2.02 -7.92 -1.88
N SER A 18 2.78 -8.99 -1.60
CA SER A 18 2.69 -10.23 -2.38
C SER A 18 1.31 -10.87 -2.28
N ILE A 19 0.64 -10.80 -1.13
CA ILE A 19 -0.73 -11.30 -0.95
C ILE A 19 -1.70 -10.49 -1.85
N VAL A 20 -1.55 -9.16 -1.90
CA VAL A 20 -2.40 -8.32 -2.77
C VAL A 20 -2.18 -8.65 -4.25
N ILE A 21 -0.94 -8.89 -4.67
CA ILE A 21 -0.60 -9.24 -6.06
C ILE A 21 -1.18 -10.61 -6.45
N ASN A 22 -1.20 -11.57 -5.52
CA ASN A 22 -1.66 -12.93 -5.80
C ASN A 22 -3.17 -13.11 -5.67
N GLU A 23 -3.81 -12.39 -4.75
CA GLU A 23 -5.22 -12.59 -4.38
C GLU A 23 -6.10 -11.37 -4.70
N GLY A 24 -5.52 -10.26 -5.13
CA GLY A 24 -6.24 -9.07 -5.55
C GLY A 24 -7.00 -8.39 -4.41
N THR A 25 -8.21 -7.93 -4.69
CA THR A 25 -9.06 -7.24 -3.70
C THR A 25 -9.39 -8.12 -2.48
N ALA A 26 -9.49 -9.44 -2.66
CA ALA A 26 -9.72 -10.38 -1.55
C ALA A 26 -8.53 -10.37 -0.60
N GLY A 27 -7.32 -10.55 -1.13
CA GLY A 27 -6.08 -10.47 -0.35
C GLY A 27 -5.94 -9.14 0.39
N LEU A 28 -6.16 -8.02 -0.32
CA LEU A 28 -6.13 -6.69 0.30
C LEU A 28 -7.13 -6.57 1.44
N THR A 29 -8.34 -7.11 1.30
CA THR A 29 -9.37 -7.07 2.34
C THR A 29 -8.95 -7.86 3.57
N THR A 30 -8.34 -9.04 3.37
CA THR A 30 -7.83 -9.90 4.45
C THR A 30 -6.73 -9.21 5.26
N ILE A 31 -5.73 -8.64 4.59
CA ILE A 31 -4.55 -8.07 5.26
C ILE A 31 -4.69 -6.59 5.63
N ARG A 32 -5.80 -5.95 5.24
CA ARG A 32 -6.03 -4.49 5.30
C ARG A 32 -5.55 -3.83 6.60
N GLN A 33 -5.90 -4.44 7.74
CA GLN A 33 -5.57 -3.88 9.06
C GLN A 33 -4.06 -3.99 9.35
N HIS A 34 -3.45 -5.13 9.02
CA HIS A 34 -2.03 -5.34 9.21
C HIS A 34 -1.22 -4.43 8.28
N LEU A 35 -1.55 -4.39 6.99
CA LEU A 35 -0.91 -3.50 6.03
C LEU A 35 -1.02 -2.02 6.42
N ALA A 36 -2.18 -1.57 6.93
CA ALA A 36 -2.34 -0.20 7.41
C ALA A 36 -1.44 0.09 8.63
N ALA A 37 -1.25 -0.87 9.54
CA ALA A 37 -0.33 -0.74 10.66
C ALA A 37 1.14 -0.68 10.19
N THR A 38 1.56 -1.62 9.33
CA THR A 38 2.89 -1.65 8.72
C THR A 38 3.20 -0.32 8.02
N LEU A 39 2.26 0.21 7.23
CA LEU A 39 2.43 1.51 6.58
C LEU A 39 2.45 2.67 7.56
N SER A 40 1.66 2.61 8.64
CA SER A 40 1.67 3.66 9.66
C SER A 40 3.04 3.76 10.34
N ASP A 41 3.65 2.62 10.64
CA ASP A 41 4.99 2.55 11.21
C ASP A 41 6.05 3.00 10.20
N CYS A 42 5.93 2.57 8.94
CA CYS A 42 6.87 2.93 7.87
C CYS A 42 6.91 4.44 7.60
N LEU A 43 5.77 5.11 7.67
CA LEU A 43 5.62 6.53 7.34
C LEU A 43 5.67 7.44 8.57
N ALA A 44 5.58 6.89 9.78
CA ALA A 44 5.33 7.66 11.00
C ALA A 44 4.06 8.55 10.88
N ALA A 45 3.03 8.03 10.21
CA ALA A 45 1.76 8.70 9.95
C ALA A 45 0.60 7.75 10.23
N HIS A 46 -0.61 8.24 10.50
CA HIS A 46 -1.75 7.35 10.62
C HIS A 46 -2.26 6.97 9.22
N VAL A 47 -2.39 5.68 8.93
CA VAL A 47 -2.84 5.19 7.63
C VAL A 47 -4.19 4.48 7.74
N THR A 48 -5.08 4.75 6.79
CA THR A 48 -6.35 4.05 6.62
C THR A 48 -6.46 3.52 5.19
N ILE A 49 -6.93 2.28 5.03
CA ILE A 49 -7.21 1.69 3.71
C ILE A 49 -8.71 1.45 3.60
N LEU A 50 -9.35 2.03 2.58
CA LEU A 50 -10.76 1.80 2.26
C LEU A 50 -10.86 0.92 1.02
N CYS A 51 -11.34 -0.31 1.18
CA CYS A 51 -11.51 -1.24 0.06
C CYS A 51 -12.87 -1.08 -0.63
N ARG A 52 -12.86 -1.17 -1.96
CA ARG A 52 -14.02 -1.30 -2.86
C ARG A 52 -13.72 -2.43 -3.86
N PRO A 53 -14.72 -2.96 -4.58
CA PRO A 53 -14.45 -3.90 -5.65
C PRO A 53 -13.48 -3.29 -6.69
N ALA A 54 -12.37 -3.97 -6.97
CA ALA A 54 -11.32 -3.55 -7.92
C ALA A 54 -10.63 -2.20 -7.63
N MET A 55 -10.90 -1.57 -6.49
CA MET A 55 -10.39 -0.25 -6.14
C MET A 55 -10.15 -0.15 -4.63
N PHE A 56 -9.21 0.68 -4.21
CA PHE A 56 -9.06 1.07 -2.82
C PHE A 56 -8.65 2.53 -2.71
N PHE A 57 -8.79 3.12 -1.53
CA PHE A 57 -8.19 4.40 -1.20
C PHE A 57 -7.19 4.20 -0.09
N LEU A 58 -5.94 4.59 -0.34
CA LEU A 58 -4.92 4.73 0.68
C LEU A 58 -4.99 6.15 1.24
N ILE A 59 -5.35 6.28 2.51
CA ILE A 59 -5.49 7.57 3.17
C ILE A 59 -4.37 7.71 4.18
N ILE A 60 -3.51 8.71 3.97
CA ILE A 60 -2.40 9.04 4.86
C ILE A 60 -2.80 10.29 5.62
N HIS A 61 -2.88 10.17 6.94
CA HIS A 61 -3.17 11.25 7.86
C HIS A 61 -1.85 11.69 8.49
N ASP A 62 -1.27 12.76 7.95
CA ASP A 62 -0.16 13.47 8.56
C ASP A 62 -0.71 14.63 9.41
N HIS A 63 0.08 15.13 10.36
CA HIS A 63 -0.26 16.20 11.30
C HIS A 63 -0.78 17.48 10.64
N ARG A 64 -0.47 17.69 9.36
CA ARG A 64 -0.84 18.90 8.59
C ARG A 64 -1.90 18.66 7.52
N GLN A 65 -2.04 17.44 7.04
CA GLN A 65 -2.86 17.15 5.86
C GLN A 65 -3.38 15.71 5.83
N LYS A 66 -4.50 15.51 5.15
CA LYS A 66 -5.01 14.19 4.79
C LYS A 66 -4.93 14.05 3.29
N VAL A 67 -4.18 13.06 2.83
CA VAL A 67 -4.08 12.73 1.40
C VAL A 67 -4.77 11.40 1.17
N ALA A 68 -5.68 11.36 0.20
CA ALA A 68 -6.33 10.15 -0.27
C ALA A 68 -5.80 9.81 -1.66
N ILE A 69 -5.14 8.67 -1.79
CA ILE A 69 -4.52 8.21 -3.02
C ILE A 69 -5.35 7.05 -3.58
N PRO A 70 -5.92 7.17 -4.79
CA PRO A 70 -6.74 6.12 -5.38
C PRO A 70 -5.86 4.98 -5.87
N GLY A 71 -6.22 3.76 -5.50
CA GLY A 71 -5.58 2.53 -5.94
C GLY A 71 -6.54 1.66 -6.76
N HIS A 72 -6.03 0.99 -7.78
CA HIS A 72 -6.81 0.08 -8.64
C HIS A 72 -6.16 -1.28 -8.65
N ILE A 73 -6.99 -2.33 -8.66
CA ILE A 73 -6.56 -3.73 -8.75
C ILE A 73 -7.30 -4.33 -9.93
N TYR A 74 -6.55 -4.84 -10.89
CA TYR A 74 -7.09 -5.43 -12.11
C TYR A 74 -6.38 -6.75 -12.41
N PRO A 75 -7.03 -7.70 -13.12
CA PRO A 75 -6.36 -8.93 -13.55
C PRO A 75 -5.11 -8.58 -14.34
N GLY A 76 -3.98 -9.19 -13.97
CA GLY A 76 -2.72 -8.96 -14.64
C GLY A 76 -2.48 -9.91 -15.81
N THR A 77 -1.49 -9.58 -16.62
CA THR A 77 -1.04 -10.44 -17.74
C THR A 77 0.25 -11.19 -17.43
N ALA A 78 1.12 -10.62 -16.58
CA ALA A 78 2.38 -11.22 -16.15
C ALA A 78 2.35 -11.79 -14.72
N GLN A 79 1.37 -11.37 -13.93
CA GLN A 79 1.11 -11.78 -12.56
C GLN A 79 -0.40 -11.81 -12.32
N PRO A 80 -0.93 -12.46 -11.26
CA PRO A 80 -2.37 -12.64 -11.10
C PRO A 80 -3.14 -11.33 -11.09
N TYR A 81 -2.64 -10.32 -10.36
CA TYR A 81 -3.21 -8.99 -10.34
C TYR A 81 -2.13 -7.93 -10.56
N GLU A 82 -2.46 -6.96 -11.40
CA GLU A 82 -1.71 -5.72 -11.54
C GLU A 82 -2.39 -4.63 -10.70
N ILE A 83 -1.57 -3.81 -10.05
CA ILE A 83 -2.01 -2.82 -9.08
C ILE A 83 -1.48 -1.46 -9.50
N GLN A 84 -2.35 -0.45 -9.47
CA GLN A 84 -1.95 0.95 -9.63
C GLN A 84 -2.25 1.75 -8.37
N LEU A 85 -1.44 2.77 -8.14
CA LEU A 85 -1.68 3.81 -7.15
C LEU A 85 -1.47 5.17 -7.84
N ASP A 86 -2.51 6.00 -7.84
CA ASP A 86 -2.60 7.25 -8.63
C ASP A 86 -2.21 7.08 -10.11
N GLY A 87 -2.65 5.97 -10.71
CA GLY A 87 -2.33 5.60 -12.11
C GLY A 87 -0.92 5.05 -12.33
N TRP A 88 -0.06 5.00 -11.31
CA TRP A 88 1.28 4.43 -11.42
C TRP A 88 1.30 2.96 -11.01
N PRO A 89 2.00 2.08 -11.74
CA PRO A 89 2.08 0.67 -11.40
C PRO A 89 2.86 0.45 -10.10
N VAL A 90 2.30 -0.36 -9.21
CA VAL A 90 2.86 -0.70 -7.90
C VAL A 90 2.87 -2.21 -7.71
N ASN A 91 3.43 -2.95 -8.67
CA ASN A 91 3.44 -4.42 -8.70
C ASN A 91 4.51 -5.07 -7.80
N ASN A 92 5.07 -4.31 -6.85
CA ASN A 92 5.93 -4.80 -5.77
C ASN A 92 5.98 -3.74 -4.66
N SER A 93 6.42 -4.13 -3.46
CA SER A 93 6.46 -3.24 -2.29
C SER A 93 7.39 -2.04 -2.47
N THR A 94 8.50 -2.19 -3.21
CA THR A 94 9.42 -1.08 -3.50
C THR A 94 8.75 -0.01 -4.37
N ALA A 95 8.07 -0.41 -5.44
CA ALA A 95 7.31 0.49 -6.31
C ALA A 95 6.17 1.15 -5.52
N PHE A 96 5.46 0.37 -4.69
CA PHE A 96 4.41 0.89 -3.82
C PHE A 96 4.91 2.00 -2.89
N MET A 97 5.99 1.77 -2.14
CA MET A 97 6.59 2.79 -1.29
C MET A 97 7.10 4.00 -2.07
N THR A 98 7.70 3.77 -3.24
CA THR A 98 8.19 4.86 -4.11
C THR A 98 7.06 5.81 -4.51
N ILE A 99 5.86 5.29 -4.81
CA ILE A 99 4.71 6.13 -5.13
C ILE A 99 4.17 6.81 -3.88
N ILE A 100 4.05 6.10 -2.74
CA ILE A 100 3.59 6.69 -1.48
C ILE A 100 4.45 7.89 -1.06
N HIS A 101 5.78 7.78 -1.18
CA HIS A 101 6.71 8.86 -0.84
C HIS A 101 6.57 10.12 -1.70
N LYS A 102 5.81 10.10 -2.81
CA LYS A 102 5.48 11.33 -3.54
C LYS A 102 4.48 12.22 -2.80
N TYR A 103 3.74 11.66 -1.83
CA TYR A 103 2.66 12.33 -1.09
C TYR A 103 2.99 12.57 0.38
N HIS A 104 4.18 12.15 0.82
CA HIS A 104 4.65 12.22 2.20
C HIS A 104 5.90 13.10 2.32
#